data_AF-A0A7X7YS68-F1
#
_entry.id   AF-A0A7X7YS68-F1
#
_cell.length_a   1.000
_cell.length_b   1.000
_cell.length_c   1.000
_cell.angle_alpha   90.00
_cell.angle_beta   90.00
_cell.angle_gamma   90.00
#
_symmetry.space_group_name_H-M   'P 1'
#
loop_
_entity.id
_entity.type
_entity.pdbx_description
1 polymer ?
#
loop_
_entity_poly.entity_id
_entity_poly.type
_entity_poly.pdbx_seq_one_letter_code
_entity_poly.pdbx_strand_id
1 'polypeptide(L)' 'LPKSSLLMLVSAFAGYDLGMRAYNTAVEEKYRFFSFGDACFFF' A
#
# COMPACT_ATOMS: atom_id res chain seq x y z
N LEU A 1 3.45 6.64 -4.97
CA LEU A 1 3.14 6.85 -6.42
C LEU A 1 1.98 5.95 -6.79
N PRO A 2 0.74 6.45 -6.85
CA PRO A 2 -0.36 5.70 -7.44
C PRO A 2 0.02 5.36 -8.89
N LYS A 3 -0.09 4.08 -9.28
CA LYS A 3 0.37 3.45 -10.56
C LYS A 3 1.83 2.96 -10.63
N SER A 4 2.49 2.67 -9.51
CA SER A 4 3.77 1.92 -9.57
C SER A 4 3.53 0.43 -9.88
N SER A 5 4.51 -0.23 -10.49
CA SER A 5 4.48 -1.70 -10.70
C SER A 5 4.38 -2.47 -9.38
N LEU A 6 5.00 -1.96 -8.31
CA LEU A 6 4.88 -2.51 -6.95
C LEU A 6 3.45 -2.40 -6.41
N LEU A 7 2.76 -1.28 -6.64
CA LEU A 7 1.36 -1.15 -6.24
C LEU A 7 0.47 -2.12 -7.03
N MET A 8 0.79 -2.35 -8.31
CA MET A 8 0.08 -3.33 -9.14
C MET A 8 0.32 -4.77 -8.64
N LEU A 9 1.55 -5.12 -8.24
CA LEU A 9 1.87 -6.41 -7.61
C LEU A 9 1.08 -6.61 -6.31
N VAL A 10 1.10 -5.61 -5.41
CA VAL A 10 0.33 -5.68 -4.16
C VAL A 10 -1.17 -5.79 -4.42
N SER A 11 -1.69 -5.08 -5.44
CA SER A 11 -3.10 -5.18 -5.84
C SER A 11 -3.46 -6.56 -6.39
N ALA A 12 -2.55 -7.24 -7.09
CA ALA A 12 -2.76 -8.61 -7.56
C ALA A 12 -2.72 -9.64 -6.40
N PHE A 13 -1.96 -9.36 -5.34
CA PHE A 13 -1.84 -10.22 -4.17
C PHE A 13 -2.99 -10.04 -3.17
N ALA A 14 -3.25 -8.81 -2.73
CA ALA A 14 -4.20 -8.49 -1.68
C ALA A 14 -5.57 -8.00 -2.19
N GLY A 15 -5.72 -7.84 -3.51
CA GLY A 15 -6.88 -7.20 -4.12
C GLY A 15 -6.78 -5.66 -4.10
N TYR A 16 -7.25 -5.03 -5.18
CA TYR A 16 -7.14 -3.58 -5.37
C TYR A 16 -7.87 -2.78 -4.27
N ASP A 17 -9.13 -3.14 -3.98
CA ASP A 17 -9.95 -2.37 -3.03
C ASP A 17 -9.43 -2.47 -1.59
N LEU A 18 -8.94 -3.64 -1.19
CA LEU A 18 -8.33 -3.81 0.13
C LEU A 18 -7.01 -3.03 0.22
N GLY A 19 -6.14 -3.18 -0.78
CA GLY A 19 -4.86 -2.48 -0.83
C GLY A 19 -5.02 -0.96 -0.83
N MET A 20 -5.98 -0.43 -1.59
CA MET A 20 -6.24 1.02 -1.66
C MET A 20 -6.88 1.56 -0.38
N ARG A 21 -7.76 0.81 0.29
CA ARG A 21 -8.26 1.19 1.62
C ARG A 21 -7.12 1.27 2.64
N ALA A 22 -6.27 0.25 2.72
CA ALA A 22 -5.11 0.25 3.60
C ALA A 22 -4.13 1.40 3.28
N TYR A 23 -3.89 1.68 2.00
CA TYR A 23 -3.07 2.80 1.56
C TYR A 23 -3.64 4.14 2.03
N ASN A 24 -4.94 4.38 1.88
CA ASN A 24 -5.59 5.62 2.30
C ASN A 24 -5.51 5.80 3.82
N THR A 25 -5.78 4.76 4.61
CA THR A 25 -5.61 4.79 6.07
C THR A 25 -4.15 5.10 6.45
N ALA A 26 -3.17 4.49 5.78
CA ALA A 26 -1.76 4.77 6.03
C ALA A 26 -1.37 6.23 5.70
N VAL A 27 -2.01 6.85 4.71
CA VAL A 27 -1.83 8.28 4.39
C VAL A 27 -2.43 9.17 5.49
N GLU A 28 -3.66 8.88 5.94
CA GLU A 28 -4.34 9.62 7.00
C GLU A 28 -3.56 9.58 8.32
N GLU A 29 -3.04 8.40 8.66
CA GLU A 29 -2.23 8.16 9.86
C GLU A 29 -0.74 8.55 9.68
N LYS A 30 -0.38 9.15 8.54
CA LYS A 30 0.97 9.66 8.24
C LYS A 30 2.10 8.62 8.34
N TYR A 31 1.85 7.40 7.89
CA TYR A 31 2.88 6.39 7.74
C TYR A 31 3.96 6.87 6.77
N ARG A 32 5.18 6.40 6.96
CA ARG A 32 6.32 6.67 6.09
C ARG A 32 6.25 5.71 4.90
N PHE A 33 6.33 6.24 3.69
CA PHE A 33 6.31 5.44 2.46
C PHE A 33 7.71 5.33 1.84
N PHE A 34 7.82 4.52 0.76
CA PHE A 34 9.05 4.25 0.00
C PHE A 34 10.09 3.40 0.75
N SER A 35 11.33 3.42 0.28
CA SER A 35 12.37 2.43 0.56
C SER A 35 12.75 2.31 2.03
N PHE A 36 12.60 3.38 2.81
CA PHE A 36 12.91 3.41 4.26
C PHE A 36 11.67 3.73 5.09
N GLY A 37 10.50 3.44 4.53
CA GLY A 37 9.20 3.64 5.16
C GLY A 37 8.83 2.51 6.12
N ASP A 38 7.57 2.54 6.52
CA ASP A 38 6.94 1.50 7.32
C ASP A 38 6.49 0.33 6.43
N ALA A 39 6.13 -0.80 7.05
CA ALA A 39 5.76 -2.03 6.36
C ALA A 39 4.27 -2.33 6.49
N CYS A 40 3.75 -3.09 5.51
CA CYS A 40 2.39 -3.62 5.52
C CYS A 40 2.47 -5.15 5.42
N PHE A 41 1.65 -5.85 6.19
CA PHE A 41 1.60 -7.30 6.24
C PHE A 41 0.18 -7.78 5.96
N PHE A 42 0.04 -8.71 5.02
CA PHE A 42 -1.24 -9.34 4.65
C PHE A 42 -1.14 -10.84 4.95
N PHE A 43 -2.15 -11.40 5.62
CA PHE A 43 -2.31 -12.83 5.86
C PHE A 43 -3.06 -13.52 4.70
#